data_AF-A0A1V4LR07-F1
#
_entry.id   AF-A0A1V4LR07-F1
#
_cell.length_a   1.000
_cell.length_b   1.000
_cell.length_c   1.000
_cell.angle_alpha   90.00
_cell.angle_beta   90.00
_cell.angle_gamma   90.00
#
_symmetry.space_group_name_H-M   'P 1'
#
loop_
_entity.id
_entity.type
_entity.pdbx_description
1 polymer ?
#
loop_
_entity_poly.entity_id
_entity_poly.type
_entity_poly.pdbx_seq_one_letter_code
_entity_poly.pdbx_strand_id
1 'polypeptide(L)'
;MPDKTPPSTEQSPVQLSTWEDIGAEQSLKAEAFTTPPDLTNAELVHLRVRVIALENLVIALLTQGSAQQLAIAREMAAYISPRPGFTQHPLTIHAAAQMNDSVDRAERFRKRYAP
;
A
#
# COMPACT_ATOMS: atom_id res chain seq x y z
N MET A 1 11.47 15.40 54.53
CA MET A 1 12.12 14.49 53.57
C MET A 1 11.25 14.51 52.31
N PRO A 2 11.83 14.86 51.15
CA PRO A 2 11.10 15.34 49.99
C PRO A 2 10.43 14.22 49.19
N ASP A 3 9.29 14.61 48.63
CA ASP A 3 8.46 13.94 47.63
C ASP A 3 9.28 13.61 46.36
N LYS A 4 9.17 12.39 45.82
CA LYS A 4 9.77 12.05 44.52
C LYS A 4 8.83 11.12 43.77
N THR A 5 8.00 11.75 42.95
CA THR A 5 7.22 11.19 41.86
C THR A 5 8.06 10.23 40.98
N PRO A 6 7.49 9.12 40.50
CA PRO A 6 8.16 8.25 39.54
C PRO A 6 8.27 8.95 38.18
N PRO A 7 9.35 8.70 37.40
CA PRO A 7 9.48 9.29 36.07
C PRO A 7 8.38 8.73 35.16
N SER A 8 7.58 9.65 34.62
CA SER A 8 6.61 9.35 33.57
C SER A 8 7.36 8.82 32.36
N THR A 9 7.03 7.60 31.98
CA THR A 9 7.47 6.97 30.73
C THR A 9 7.03 7.85 29.56
N GLU A 10 7.94 8.62 28.98
CA GLU A 10 7.75 9.22 27.67
C GLU A 10 7.75 8.09 26.63
N GLN A 11 6.61 7.40 26.53
CA GLN A 11 6.25 6.65 25.36
C GLN A 11 6.14 7.67 24.23
N SER A 12 7.24 7.87 23.50
CA SER A 12 7.23 8.55 22.22
C SER A 12 6.08 7.95 21.42
N PRO A 13 5.02 8.71 21.11
CA PRO A 13 3.92 8.17 20.35
C PRO A 13 4.50 7.69 19.03
N VAL A 14 4.16 6.45 18.67
CA VAL A 14 4.47 5.86 17.36
C VAL A 14 4.09 6.91 16.32
N GLN A 15 5.11 7.54 15.71
CA GLN A 15 4.90 8.44 14.59
C GLN A 15 4.45 7.54 13.44
N LEU A 16 3.12 7.34 13.39
CA LEU A 16 2.43 6.92 12.19
C LEU A 16 2.96 7.82 11.10
N SER A 17 3.57 7.27 10.04
CA SER A 17 4.11 8.06 8.93
C SER A 17 3.05 9.07 8.48
N THR A 18 3.21 10.30 8.94
CA THR A 18 2.33 11.40 8.60
C THR A 18 2.72 11.77 7.19
N TRP A 19 1.80 11.62 6.24
CA TRP A 19 1.96 12.10 4.86
C TRP A 19 2.18 13.62 4.78
N GLU A 20 2.14 14.33 5.91
CA GLU A 20 2.55 15.72 6.11
C GLU A 20 4.07 15.84 6.36
N ASP A 21 4.90 15.07 5.65
CA ASP A 21 6.34 15.19 5.78
C ASP A 21 6.80 16.45 5.02
N ILE A 22 6.98 17.53 5.77
CA ILE A 22 7.56 18.80 5.33
C ILE A 22 9.02 18.52 4.94
N GLY A 23 9.21 18.00 3.73
CA GLY A 23 10.47 17.40 3.28
C GLY A 23 10.33 16.39 2.14
N ALA A 24 9.11 15.94 1.81
CA ALA A 24 8.86 15.05 0.67
C ALA A 24 9.46 15.60 -0.64
N GLU A 25 9.39 16.93 -0.85
CA GLU A 25 10.03 17.66 -1.96
C GLU A 25 11.53 17.34 -2.13
N GLN A 26 12.24 17.09 -1.02
CA GLN A 26 13.69 16.82 -1.01
C GLN A 26 14.01 15.32 -1.10
N SER A 27 13.10 14.45 -0.63
CA SER A 27 13.21 13.00 -0.70
C SER A 27 12.87 12.45 -2.10
N LEU A 28 11.99 13.13 -2.82
CA LEU A 28 11.65 12.86 -4.23
C LEU A 28 12.73 13.39 -5.19
N LYS A 29 14.03 13.31 -4.85
CA LYS A 29 15.05 13.38 -5.90
C LYS A 29 14.69 12.30 -6.91
N ALA A 30 14.55 12.67 -8.18
CA ALA A 30 14.16 11.77 -9.27
C ALA A 30 14.94 10.43 -9.26
N GLU A 31 16.16 10.44 -8.71
CA GLU A 31 17.01 9.26 -8.54
C GLU A 31 16.45 8.18 -7.61
N ALA A 32 15.62 8.51 -6.63
CA ALA A 32 14.99 7.54 -5.72
C ALA A 32 13.89 6.69 -6.40
N PHE A 33 13.31 7.20 -7.50
CA PHE A 33 12.35 6.44 -8.32
C PHE A 33 13.00 5.76 -9.51
N THR A 34 14.13 6.26 -10.02
CA THR A 34 14.84 5.64 -11.15
C THR A 34 15.80 4.54 -10.70
N THR A 35 16.27 4.59 -9.45
CA THR A 35 17.21 3.62 -8.88
C THR A 35 16.65 3.15 -7.55
N PRO A 36 16.03 1.96 -7.49
CA PRO A 36 15.53 1.43 -6.24
C PRO A 36 16.69 1.31 -5.24
N PRO A 37 16.48 1.62 -3.95
CA PRO A 37 17.53 1.53 -2.96
C PRO A 37 18.04 0.08 -2.85
N ASP A 38 19.34 -0.09 -2.65
CA ASP A 38 19.93 -1.39 -2.32
C ASP A 38 19.48 -1.79 -0.91
N LEU A 39 18.54 -2.73 -0.84
CA LEU A 39 17.98 -3.24 0.40
C LEU A 39 18.65 -4.56 0.80
N THR A 40 18.88 -4.73 2.10
CA THR A 40 19.29 -6.03 2.64
C THR A 40 18.17 -7.06 2.52
N ASN A 41 18.52 -8.35 2.56
CA ASN A 41 17.52 -9.43 2.54
C ASN A 41 16.49 -9.30 3.68
N ALA A 42 16.92 -8.86 4.86
CA ALA A 42 16.02 -8.67 6.01
C ALA A 42 14.99 -7.55 5.72
N GLU A 43 15.42 -6.45 5.13
CA GLU A 43 14.55 -5.35 4.74
C GLU A 43 13.58 -5.75 3.62
N LEU A 44 14.04 -6.53 2.63
CA LEU A 44 13.16 -7.08 1.59
C LEU A 44 12.09 -8.01 2.16
N VAL A 45 12.45 -8.86 3.13
CA VAL A 45 11.47 -9.72 3.82
C VAL A 45 10.45 -8.86 4.59
N HIS A 46 10.90 -7.84 5.33
CA HIS A 46 10.00 -6.93 6.03
C HIS A 46 9.07 -6.17 5.08
N LEU A 47 9.58 -5.65 3.97
CA LEU A 47 8.75 -4.99 2.95
C LEU A 47 7.73 -5.95 2.36
N ARG A 48 8.12 -7.19 2.06
CA ARG A 48 7.19 -8.23 1.56
C ARG A 48 6.07 -8.48 2.56
N VAL A 49 6.38 -8.63 3.84
CA VAL A 49 5.36 -8.82 4.90
C VAL A 49 4.41 -7.63 4.96
N ARG A 50 4.94 -6.40 4.90
CA ARG A 50 4.13 -5.17 4.90
C ARG A 50 3.21 -5.10 3.68
N VAL A 51 3.71 -5.41 2.48
CA VAL A 51 2.91 -5.42 1.24
C VAL A 51 1.80 -6.46 1.32
N ILE A 52 2.09 -7.68 1.82
CA ILE A 52 1.07 -8.71 2.03
C ILE A 52 -0.02 -8.23 2.99
N ALA A 53 0.36 -7.57 4.08
CA ALA A 53 -0.60 -7.02 5.04
C ALA A 53 -1.48 -5.94 4.42
N LEU A 54 -0.88 -5.01 3.67
CA LEU A 54 -1.59 -3.93 2.97
C LEU A 54 -2.55 -4.49 1.91
N GLU A 55 -2.13 -5.48 1.13
CA GLU A 55 -2.97 -6.13 0.12
C GLU A 55 -4.22 -6.76 0.76
N ASN A 56 -4.03 -7.49 1.88
CA ASN A 56 -5.16 -8.08 2.60
C ASN A 56 -6.09 -7.02 3.21
N LEU A 57 -5.54 -5.91 3.70
CA LEU A 57 -6.35 -4.79 4.20
C LEU A 57 -7.17 -4.16 3.05
N VAL A 58 -6.56 -3.92 1.89
CA VAL A 58 -7.26 -3.39 0.71
C VAL A 58 -8.38 -4.33 0.28
N ILE A 59 -8.15 -5.65 0.24
CA ILE A 59 -9.20 -6.63 -0.07
C ILE A 59 -10.35 -6.57 0.94
N ALA A 60 -10.05 -6.46 2.23
CA ALA A 60 -11.07 -6.34 3.27
C ALA A 60 -11.92 -5.06 3.09
N LEU A 61 -11.28 -3.93 2.76
CA LEU A 61 -11.96 -2.67 2.47
C LEU A 61 -12.82 -2.78 1.21
N LEU A 62 -12.29 -3.35 0.12
CA LEU A 62 -13.02 -3.58 -1.13
C LEU A 62 -14.20 -4.51 -0.95
N THR A 63 -14.11 -5.50 -0.05
CA THR A 63 -15.22 -6.44 0.22
C THR A 63 -16.48 -5.69 0.70
N GLN A 64 -16.30 -4.62 1.47
CA GLN A 64 -17.37 -3.75 1.97
C GLN A 64 -17.73 -2.62 0.99
N GLY A 65 -17.01 -2.49 -0.11
CA GLY A 65 -17.21 -1.46 -1.12
C GLY A 65 -18.46 -1.68 -1.97
N SER A 66 -19.04 -0.57 -2.45
CA SER A 66 -20.13 -0.58 -3.42
C SER A 66 -19.66 -1.14 -4.76
N ALA A 67 -20.60 -1.65 -5.58
CA ALA A 67 -20.26 -2.13 -6.93
C ALA A 67 -19.54 -1.06 -7.78
N GLN A 68 -19.88 0.22 -7.59
CA GLN A 68 -19.20 1.34 -8.25
C GLN A 68 -17.74 1.49 -7.79
N GLN A 69 -17.44 1.35 -6.50
CA GLN A 69 -16.06 1.41 -5.99
C GLN A 69 -15.20 0.29 -6.56
N LEU A 70 -15.75 -0.92 -6.70
CA LEU A 70 -15.05 -2.04 -7.35
C LEU A 70 -14.82 -1.76 -8.84
N ALA A 71 -15.80 -1.19 -9.54
CA ALA A 71 -15.65 -0.82 -10.95
C ALA A 71 -14.55 0.23 -11.15
N ILE A 72 -14.51 1.26 -10.30
CA ILE A 72 -13.44 2.28 -10.32
C ILE A 72 -12.07 1.64 -10.07
N ALA A 73 -11.94 0.70 -9.13
CA ALA A 73 -10.68 0.02 -8.88
C ALA A 73 -10.18 -0.75 -10.13
N ARG A 74 -11.08 -1.39 -10.88
CA ARG A 74 -10.76 -2.05 -12.16
C ARG A 74 -10.39 -1.04 -13.24
N GLU A 75 -11.08 0.10 -13.31
CA GLU A 75 -10.74 1.18 -14.25
C GLU A 75 -9.34 1.74 -13.97
N MET A 76 -8.99 1.93 -12.70
CA MET A 76 -7.64 2.35 -12.30
C MET A 76 -6.57 1.33 -12.72
N ALA A 77 -6.86 0.02 -12.64
CA ALA A 77 -5.96 -1.01 -13.13
C ALA A 77 -5.76 -0.93 -14.66
N ALA A 78 -6.82 -0.65 -15.42
CA ALA A 78 -6.74 -0.43 -16.85
C ALA A 78 -5.95 0.84 -17.20
N TYR A 79 -6.04 1.88 -16.38
CA TYR A 79 -5.34 3.15 -16.60
C TYR A 79 -3.82 3.03 -16.48
N ILE A 80 -3.32 2.23 -15.51
CA ILE A 80 -1.89 2.02 -15.32
C ILE A 80 -1.31 0.94 -16.26
N SER A 81 -2.16 0.16 -16.92
CA SER A 81 -1.73 -0.80 -17.93
C SER A 81 -1.20 -0.06 -19.18
N PRO A 82 -0.16 -0.58 -19.85
CA PRO A 82 0.34 0.05 -21.07
C PRO A 82 -0.75 0.15 -22.13
N ARG A 83 -0.92 1.34 -22.72
CA ARG A 83 -1.87 1.55 -23.81
C ARG A 83 -1.40 0.87 -25.10
N PRO A 84 -2.30 0.38 -25.96
CA PRO A 84 -1.93 -0.11 -27.28
C PRO A 84 -1.09 0.94 -28.03
N GLY A 85 0.05 0.52 -28.59
CA GLY A 85 0.96 1.41 -29.32
C GLY A 85 2.03 2.12 -28.47
N PHE A 86 2.05 1.92 -27.15
CA PHE A 86 3.12 2.40 -26.27
C PHE A 86 4.00 1.24 -25.77
N THR A 87 5.23 1.56 -25.36
CA THR A 87 6.16 0.57 -24.79
C THR A 87 5.53 -0.12 -23.59
N GLN A 88 5.43 -1.45 -23.65
CA GLN A 88 4.92 -2.23 -22.53
C GLN A 88 5.97 -2.27 -21.42
N HIS A 89 5.59 -1.80 -20.22
CA HIS A 89 6.43 -1.88 -19.05
C HIS A 89 5.99 -3.09 -18.19
N PRO A 90 6.81 -4.15 -18.04
CA PRO A 90 6.40 -5.37 -17.34
C PRO A 90 5.86 -5.11 -15.92
N LEU A 91 6.48 -4.17 -15.19
CA LEU A 91 6.05 -3.83 -13.83
C LEU A 91 4.63 -3.25 -13.76
N THR A 92 4.22 -2.43 -14.75
CA THR A 92 2.88 -1.83 -14.72
C THR A 92 1.81 -2.83 -15.14
N ILE A 93 2.14 -3.78 -16.02
CA ILE A 93 1.30 -4.93 -16.34
C ILE A 93 1.07 -5.78 -15.07
N HIS A 94 2.13 -6.11 -14.35
CA HIS A 94 2.01 -6.88 -13.10
C HIS A 94 1.22 -6.14 -12.04
N ALA A 95 1.43 -4.83 -11.88
CA ALA A 95 0.66 -4.00 -10.95
C ALA A 95 -0.85 -4.00 -11.28
N ALA A 96 -1.20 -3.80 -12.55
CA ALA A 96 -2.59 -3.84 -13.00
C ALA A 96 -3.24 -5.22 -12.75
N ALA A 97 -2.50 -6.30 -13.03
CA ALA A 97 -2.97 -7.66 -12.76
C ALA A 97 -3.24 -7.87 -11.25
N GLN A 98 -2.35 -7.39 -10.38
CA GLN A 98 -2.51 -7.47 -8.92
C GLN A 98 -3.73 -6.68 -8.42
N MET A 99 -3.98 -5.49 -8.97
CA MET A 99 -5.18 -4.72 -8.65
C MET A 99 -6.46 -5.48 -9.03
N ASN A 100 -6.48 -6.10 -10.21
CA ASN A 100 -7.63 -6.90 -10.64
C ASN A 100 -7.84 -8.14 -9.76
N ASP A 101 -6.79 -8.87 -9.38
CA ASP A 101 -6.92 -10.02 -8.47
C ASP A 101 -7.42 -9.59 -7.08
N SER A 102 -6.98 -8.42 -6.58
CA SER A 102 -7.50 -7.88 -5.32
C SER A 102 -9.01 -7.64 -5.36
N VAL A 103 -9.53 -7.09 -6.47
CA VAL A 103 -10.98 -6.90 -6.66
C VAL A 103 -11.69 -8.25 -6.79
N ASP A 104 -11.15 -9.20 -7.56
CA ASP A 104 -11.73 -10.54 -7.71
C ASP A 104 -11.81 -11.28 -6.36
N ARG A 105 -10.77 -11.16 -5.54
CA ARG A 105 -10.73 -11.72 -4.17
C ARG A 105 -11.78 -11.09 -3.29
N ALA A 106 -11.92 -9.77 -3.32
CA ALA A 106 -12.94 -9.05 -2.56
C ALA A 106 -14.36 -9.50 -2.96
N GLU A 107 -14.64 -9.68 -4.25
CA GLU A 107 -15.92 -10.21 -4.72
C GLU A 107 -16.18 -11.65 -4.25
N ARG A 108 -15.16 -12.52 -4.28
CA ARG A 108 -15.25 -13.89 -3.74
C ARG A 108 -15.56 -13.89 -2.24
N PHE A 109 -14.90 -13.02 -1.47
CA PHE A 109 -15.17 -12.87 -0.04
C PHE A 109 -16.58 -12.35 0.22
N ARG A 110 -17.02 -11.33 -0.53
CA ARG A 110 -18.38 -10.80 -0.42
C ARG A 110 -19.44 -11.88 -0.68
N LYS A 111 -19.23 -12.72 -1.69
CA LYS A 111 -20.12 -13.87 -1.98
C LYS A 111 -20.12 -14.91 -0.86
N ARG A 112 -18.97 -15.17 -0.24
CA ARG A 112 -18.84 -16.13 0.87
C ARG A 112 -19.53 -15.66 2.15
N TYR A 113 -19.56 -14.36 2.39
CA TYR A 113 -20.12 -13.74 3.60
C TYR A 113 -21.46 -13.03 3.36
N ALA A 114 -22.05 -13.18 2.17
CA ALA A 114 -23.42 -12.72 1.92
C ALA A 114 -24.40 -13.63 2.71
N PRO A 115 -25.37 -13.05 3.43
CA PRO A 115 -26.36 -13.79 4.21
C PRO A 115 -27.32 -14.63 3.33
#